data_AF-A0A1J7IZS2-F1
#
_entry.id   AF-A0A1J7IZS2-F1
#
_cell.length_a   1.000
_cell.length_b   1.000
_cell.length_c   1.000
_cell.angle_alpha   90.00
_cell.angle_beta   90.00
_cell.angle_gamma   90.00
#
_symmetry.space_group_name_H-M   'P 1'
#
loop_
_entity.id
_entity.type
_entity.pdbx_description
1 polymer ?
#
loop_
_entity_poly.entity_id
_entity_poly.type
_entity_poly.pdbx_seq_one_letter_code
_entity_poly.pdbx_strand_id
1 'polypeptide(L)'
;MEMRHPELTRRDYYGIPDDYTVPGFPSLYWPPEAFPYTLVYIGDIWRFTFLWTIIIYAIFHLGATSIALAMQVGKTRSNWKYMWVVPIVYGFVAGFQAMFVGSVVGLV
;
A
#
# COMPACT_ATOMS: atom_id res chain seq x y z
N MET A 1 -4.50 -45.34 -0.88
CA MET A 1 -4.32 -45.11 0.58
C MET A 1 -3.44 -43.87 0.70
N GLU A 2 -4.06 -42.74 1.01
CA GLU A 2 -3.41 -41.44 1.08
C GLU A 2 -2.70 -41.32 2.43
N MET A 3 -1.37 -41.27 2.41
CA MET A 3 -0.58 -41.03 3.62
C MET A 3 -0.77 -39.57 4.04
N ARG A 4 -1.79 -39.32 4.86
CA ARG A 4 -1.93 -38.07 5.60
C ARG A 4 -0.76 -37.99 6.57
N HIS A 5 0.27 -37.22 6.22
CA HIS A 5 1.38 -36.88 7.11
C HIS A 5 0.84 -35.99 8.26
N PRO A 6 0.71 -36.51 9.49
CA PRO A 6 0.10 -35.77 10.61
C PRO A 6 0.95 -34.58 11.08
N GLU A 7 2.22 -34.54 10.65
CA GLU A 7 3.22 -33.50 10.95
C GLU A 7 2.88 -32.12 10.33
N LEU A 8 2.06 -32.06 9.27
CA LEU A 8 1.73 -30.80 8.57
C LEU A 8 0.67 -29.94 9.30
N THR A 9 0.25 -30.36 10.49
CA THR A 9 -0.73 -29.63 11.31
C THR A 9 -0.11 -28.74 12.38
N ARG A 10 1.22 -28.80 12.54
CA ARG A 10 2.01 -27.94 13.44
C ARG A 10 2.40 -26.64 12.75
N ARG A 11 1.85 -25.51 13.20
CA ARG A 11 2.32 -24.16 12.82
C ARG A 11 3.76 -23.86 13.24
N ASP A 12 4.32 -24.68 14.11
CA ASP A 12 5.61 -24.55 14.78
C ASP A 12 6.80 -25.13 13.99
N TYR A 13 6.57 -25.73 12.81
CA TYR A 13 7.64 -26.34 12.00
C TYR A 13 8.15 -25.50 10.82
N TYR A 14 7.47 -24.40 10.47
CA TYR A 14 7.98 -23.47 9.47
C TYR A 14 8.92 -22.47 10.15
N GLY A 15 10.13 -22.90 10.45
CA GLY A 15 11.23 -21.97 10.72
C GLY A 15 11.35 -20.99 9.54
N ILE A 16 11.74 -19.75 9.81
CA ILE A 16 12.07 -18.79 8.76
C ILE A 16 13.08 -19.46 7.84
N PRO A 17 12.81 -19.60 6.52
CA PRO A 17 13.77 -20.18 5.62
C PRO A 17 15.08 -19.39 5.69
N ASP A 18 16.22 -20.09 5.76
CA ASP A 18 17.55 -19.44 5.82
C ASP A 18 17.82 -18.56 4.57
N ASP A 19 17.08 -18.81 3.49
CA ASP A 19 17.05 -18.06 2.24
C ASP A 19 15.91 -17.02 2.17
N TYR A 20 15.40 -16.56 3.32
CA TYR A 20 14.41 -15.50 3.38
C TYR A 20 14.88 -14.27 2.61
N THR A 21 14.12 -13.92 1.57
CA THR A 21 14.29 -12.70 0.80
C THR A 21 13.01 -11.90 0.79
N VAL A 22 13.13 -10.59 0.99
CA VAL A 22 11.98 -9.69 0.92
C VAL A 22 11.55 -9.57 -0.54
N PRO A 23 10.29 -9.88 -0.88
CA PRO A 23 9.79 -9.71 -2.24
C PRO A 23 9.80 -8.25 -2.67
N GLY A 24 10.00 -8.02 -3.98
CA GLY A 24 10.01 -6.67 -4.54
C GLY A 24 8.66 -5.97 -4.42
N PHE A 25 8.65 -4.72 -3.94
CA PHE A 25 7.50 -3.84 -4.02
C PHE A 25 7.14 -3.56 -5.49
N PRO A 26 5.85 -3.49 -5.89
CA PRO A 26 4.63 -3.47 -5.07
C PRO A 26 4.01 -4.85 -4.79
N SER A 27 4.39 -5.87 -5.54
CA SER A 27 3.65 -7.14 -5.59
C SER A 27 4.24 -8.21 -4.66
N LEU A 28 3.41 -8.71 -3.74
CA LEU A 28 3.83 -9.79 -2.83
C LEU A 28 3.82 -11.17 -3.51
N TYR A 29 2.86 -11.41 -4.40
CA TYR A 29 2.60 -12.72 -5.01
C TYR A 29 2.76 -12.73 -6.53
N TRP A 30 3.53 -11.80 -7.10
CA TRP A 30 3.76 -11.77 -8.55
C TRP A 30 5.23 -12.12 -8.86
N PRO A 31 5.50 -13.13 -9.71
CA PRO A 31 4.56 -14.05 -10.37
C PRO A 31 3.94 -15.09 -9.40
N PRO A 32 2.70 -15.55 -9.65
CA PRO A 32 1.90 -16.36 -8.70
C PRO A 32 2.40 -17.79 -8.47
N GLU A 33 3.29 -18.28 -9.33
CA GLU A 33 3.83 -19.66 -9.29
C GLU A 33 5.08 -19.79 -8.41
N ALA A 34 5.61 -18.68 -7.88
CA ALA A 34 6.77 -18.72 -6.99
C ALA A 34 6.31 -19.03 -5.55
N PHE A 35 7.05 -19.94 -4.88
CA PHE A 35 6.92 -20.31 -3.47
C PHE A 35 6.57 -19.11 -2.56
N PRO A 36 5.83 -19.32 -1.46
CA PRO A 36 5.13 -18.24 -0.77
C PRO A 36 6.10 -17.18 -0.22
N TYR A 37 6.29 -16.10 -0.98
CA TYR A 37 6.91 -14.89 -0.48
C TYR A 37 5.97 -14.27 0.56
N THR A 38 6.16 -14.69 1.81
CA THR A 38 5.46 -14.10 2.94
C THR A 38 6.38 -13.11 3.63
N LEU A 39 5.83 -12.01 4.14
CA LEU A 39 6.60 -11.08 4.96
C LEU A 39 6.65 -11.67 6.37
N VAL A 40 7.85 -11.99 6.85
CA VAL A 40 8.01 -12.61 8.16
C VAL A 40 8.39 -11.57 9.22
N TYR A 41 9.27 -10.62 8.88
CA TYR A 41 9.67 -9.57 9.81
C TYR A 41 8.64 -8.43 9.82
N ILE A 42 8.31 -7.98 11.03
CA ILE A 42 7.39 -6.86 11.25
C ILE A 42 7.84 -5.58 10.51
N GLY A 43 9.15 -5.36 10.38
CA GLY A 43 9.68 -4.22 9.63
C GLY A 43 9.32 -4.26 8.15
N ASP A 44 9.30 -5.44 7.54
CA ASP A 44 8.97 -5.61 6.13
C ASP A 44 7.46 -5.53 5.90
N ILE A 45 6.66 -6.09 6.81
CA ILE A 45 5.19 -5.92 6.86
C ILE A 45 4.86 -4.42 6.95
N TRP A 46 5.47 -3.72 7.91
CA TRP A 46 5.24 -2.30 8.14
C TRP A 46 5.58 -1.45 6.92
N ARG A 47 6.74 -1.67 6.29
CA ARG A 47 7.14 -0.94 5.07
C ARG A 47 6.16 -1.18 3.94
N PHE A 48 5.74 -2.44 3.75
CA PHE A 48 4.80 -2.83 2.72
C PHE A 48 3.43 -2.14 2.90
N THR A 49 2.83 -2.25 4.10
CA THR A 49 1.53 -1.62 4.39
C THR A 49 1.60 -0.10 4.35
N PHE A 50 2.69 0.48 4.83
CA PHE A 50 2.92 1.92 4.83
C PHE A 50 2.99 2.47 3.39
N LEU A 51 3.81 1.86 2.53
CA LEU A 51 3.95 2.28 1.13
C LEU A 51 2.63 2.12 0.36
N TRP A 52 1.92 1.00 0.56
CA TRP A 52 0.61 0.80 -0.06
C TRP A 52 -0.43 1.82 0.41
N THR A 53 -0.42 2.18 1.70
CA THR A 53 -1.32 3.21 2.24
C THR A 53 -1.06 4.55 1.57
N ILE A 54 0.21 4.95 1.40
CA ILE A 54 0.59 6.17 0.69
C ILE A 54 0.08 6.14 -0.76
N ILE A 55 0.29 5.03 -1.48
CA ILE A 55 -0.15 4.91 -2.88
C ILE A 55 -1.67 5.03 -3.00
N ILE A 56 -2.42 4.29 -2.19
CA ILE A 56 -3.88 4.31 -2.22
C ILE A 56 -4.40 5.72 -1.93
N TYR A 57 -3.88 6.36 -0.88
CA TYR A 57 -4.26 7.73 -0.52
C TYR A 57 -3.93 8.72 -1.63
N ALA A 58 -2.74 8.62 -2.21
CA ALA A 58 -2.34 9.47 -3.33
C ALA A 58 -3.27 9.29 -4.53
N ILE A 59 -3.59 8.06 -4.93
CA ILE A 59 -4.49 7.78 -6.06
C ILE A 59 -5.88 8.39 -5.81
N PHE A 60 -6.47 8.17 -4.64
CA PHE A 60 -7.80 8.71 -4.33
C PHE A 60 -7.83 10.24 -4.31
N HIS A 61 -6.84 10.88 -3.68
CA HIS A 61 -6.81 12.34 -3.58
C HIS A 61 -6.46 13.01 -4.90
N LEU A 62 -5.57 12.42 -5.70
CA LEU A 62 -5.28 12.89 -7.05
C LEU A 62 -6.48 12.68 -7.98
N GLY A 63 -7.22 11.58 -7.83
CA GLY A 63 -8.47 11.35 -8.55
C GLY A 63 -9.53 12.41 -8.23
N ALA A 64 -9.77 12.65 -6.93
CA ALA A 64 -10.70 13.69 -6.48
C ALA A 64 -10.28 15.08 -6.97
N THR A 65 -8.99 15.40 -6.88
CA THR A 65 -8.43 16.66 -7.37
C THR A 65 -8.61 16.80 -8.88
N SER A 66 -8.37 15.74 -9.64
CA SER A 66 -8.54 15.73 -11.10
C SER A 66 -9.98 16.02 -11.51
N ILE A 67 -10.94 15.41 -10.81
CA ILE A 67 -12.38 15.68 -11.02
C ILE A 67 -12.71 17.13 -10.65
N ALA A 68 -12.23 17.61 -9.51
CA ALA A 68 -12.47 19.00 -9.06
C ALA A 68 -11.90 20.03 -10.05
N LEU A 69 -10.70 19.79 -10.59
CA LEU A 69 -10.10 20.62 -11.63
C LEU A 69 -10.88 20.54 -12.94
N ALA A 70 -11.29 19.35 -13.38
CA ALA A 70 -12.10 19.18 -14.59
C ALA A 70 -13.42 19.96 -14.51
N MET A 71 -14.05 20.02 -13.33
CA MET A 71 -15.25 20.84 -13.09
C MET A 71 -15.01 22.36 -13.16
N GLN A 72 -13.75 22.80 -12.99
CA GLN A 72 -13.37 24.22 -13.05
C GLN A 72 -12.87 24.65 -14.44
N VAL A 73 -12.46 23.72 -15.29
CA VAL A 73 -12.07 23.99 -16.68
C VAL A 73 -13.30 24.45 -17.48
N GLY A 74 -13.21 25.62 -18.13
CA GLY A 74 -14.29 26.20 -18.95
C GLY A 74 -15.13 27.28 -18.26
N LYS A 75 -14.93 27.55 -16.96
CA LYS A 75 -15.63 28.64 -16.27
C LYS A 75 -14.89 29.97 -16.44
N THR A 76 -15.56 31.00 -16.95
CA THR A 76 -15.00 32.35 -17.23
C THR A 76 -14.31 33.01 -16.03
N ARG A 77 -14.63 32.61 -14.80
CA ARG A 77 -14.04 33.13 -13.55
C ARG A 77 -13.15 32.12 -12.81
N SER A 78 -12.64 31.08 -13.49
CA SER A 78 -11.73 30.14 -12.85
C SER A 78 -10.46 30.87 -12.41
N ASN A 79 -10.26 31.00 -11.10
CA ASN A 79 -9.12 31.68 -10.54
C ASN A 79 -7.96 30.67 -10.51
N TRP A 80 -6.96 30.93 -11.35
CA TRP A 80 -5.76 30.10 -11.52
C TRP A 80 -5.09 29.71 -10.19
N LYS A 81 -5.21 30.55 -9.15
CA LYS A 81 -4.70 30.22 -7.81
C LYS A 81 -5.37 28.98 -7.22
N TYR A 82 -6.69 28.81 -7.39
CA TYR A 82 -7.39 27.62 -6.88
C TYR A 82 -6.99 26.34 -7.62
N MET A 83 -6.62 26.44 -8.91
CA MET A 83 -6.16 25.29 -9.68
C MET A 83 -4.86 24.68 -9.14
N TRP A 84 -4.03 25.48 -8.46
CA TRP A 84 -2.80 25.01 -7.81
C TRP A 84 -2.99 24.71 -6.32
N VAL A 85 -3.78 25.52 -5.62
CA VAL A 85 -4.01 25.35 -4.18
C VAL A 85 -4.73 24.05 -3.86
N VAL A 86 -5.75 23.68 -4.65
CA VAL A 86 -6.55 22.46 -4.39
C VAL A 86 -5.69 21.19 -4.44
N PRO A 87 -4.90 20.92 -5.51
CA PRO A 87 -3.99 19.78 -5.53
C PRO A 87 -2.98 19.75 -4.38
N ILE A 88 -2.39 20.91 -4.05
CA ILE A 88 -1.37 20.99 -3.00
C ILE A 88 -1.95 20.64 -1.64
N VAL A 89 -3.11 21.22 -1.29
CA VAL A 89 -3.76 20.95 -0.01
C VAL A 89 -4.22 19.49 0.08
N TYR A 90 -4.85 18.96 -0.96
CA TYR A 90 -5.28 17.56 -0.98
C TYR A 90 -4.09 16.60 -0.90
N GLY A 91 -3.00 16.87 -1.62
CA GLY A 91 -1.78 16.06 -1.55
C GLY A 91 -1.12 16.10 -0.18
N PHE A 92 -1.06 17.27 0.46
CA PHE A 92 -0.48 17.42 1.80
C PHE A 92 -1.30 16.68 2.86
N VAL A 93 -2.62 16.83 2.84
CA VAL A 93 -3.53 16.11 3.75
C VAL A 93 -3.41 14.60 3.54
N ALA A 94 -3.39 14.14 2.29
CA ALA A 94 -3.24 12.73 1.95
C ALA A 94 -1.93 12.15 2.48
N GLY A 95 -0.81 12.84 2.26
CA GLY A 95 0.50 12.40 2.73
C GLY A 95 0.55 12.29 4.24
N PHE A 96 0.05 13.31 4.95
CA PHE A 96 0.00 13.29 6.41
C PHE A 96 -0.88 12.14 6.93
N GLN A 97 -2.10 11.99 6.42
CA GLN A 97 -2.99 10.90 6.83
C GLN A 97 -2.40 9.52 6.52
N ALA A 98 -1.81 9.34 5.34
CA ALA A 98 -1.21 8.08 4.96
C ALA A 98 -0.03 7.68 5.86
N MET A 99 0.76 8.66 6.32
CA MET A 99 1.85 8.39 7.27
C MET A 99 1.32 7.85 8.60
N PHE A 100 0.28 8.45 9.17
CA PHE A 100 -0.29 7.98 10.44
C PHE A 100 -1.01 6.64 10.28
N VAL A 101 -1.90 6.53 9.30
CA VAL A 101 -2.70 5.31 9.07
C VAL A 101 -1.80 4.15 8.68
N GLY A 102 -0.86 4.36 7.75
CA GLY A 102 0.07 3.33 7.33
C GLY A 102 0.99 2.86 8.46
N SER A 103 1.38 3.78 9.35
CA SER A 103 2.21 3.43 10.50
C SER A 103 1.44 2.60 11.53
N VAL A 104 0.19 2.96 11.83
CA VAL A 104 -0.64 2.20 12.77
C VAL A 104 -0.93 0.82 12.19
N VAL A 105 -1.49 0.75 10.98
CA VAL A 105 -1.85 -0.53 10.32
C VAL A 105 -0.65 -1.46 10.16
N GLY A 106 0.55 -0.93 9.94
CA GLY A 106 1.76 -1.75 9.83
C GLY A 106 2.30 -2.32 11.14
N LEU A 107 1.78 -1.88 12.29
CA LEU A 107 2.26 -2.28 13.63
C LEU A 107 1.25 -3.12 14.43
N VAL A 108 -0.01 -3.21 14.00
CA VAL A 108 -1.08 -4.01 14.64
C VAL A 108 -1.39 -5.25 13.83
#